data_AF-A0A0Q4QLU0-F1
#
_entry.id   AF-A0A0Q4QLU0-F1
#
_cell.length_a   1.000
_cell.length_b   1.000
_cell.length_c   1.000
_cell.angle_alpha   90.00
_cell.angle_beta   90.00
_cell.angle_gamma   90.00
#
_symmetry.space_group_name_H-M   'P 1'
#
loop_
_entity.id
_entity.type
_entity.pdbx_description
1 polymer ?
#
loop_
_entity_poly.entity_id
_entity_poly.type
_entity_poly.pdbx_seq_one_letter_code
_entity_poly.pdbx_strand_id
1 'polypeptide(L)'
;MSKQSKAKRDQRKKQQPRRPFLRLDAQQQVQNHAVLVNEEGQVVAAIGLQGRQWLLSIGGQTMGNADNPVPMLAMLKHLANVQEKEGRKVALEYSEQLQQLIDATAAAEGKSADDYLAGLVAEFEGVEGEEAAAVADGGDAADETGDTEAAADADAGDKPQA
;
A
#
# COMPACT_ATOMS: atom_id res chain seq x y z
N MET A 1 38.09 36.90 -39.27
CA MET A 1 37.17 35.80 -38.87
C MET A 1 36.07 35.65 -39.94
N SER A 2 35.89 34.47 -40.53
CA SER A 2 35.00 34.26 -41.69
C SER A 2 33.54 34.02 -41.29
N LYS A 3 32.60 34.74 -41.95
CA LYS A 3 31.14 34.66 -41.75
C LYS A 3 30.58 33.25 -41.99
N GLN A 4 31.18 32.50 -42.92
CA GLN A 4 30.74 31.14 -43.28
C GLN A 4 30.96 30.12 -42.15
N SER A 5 31.93 30.37 -41.26
CA SER A 5 32.24 29.48 -40.14
C SER A 5 31.20 29.55 -39.02
N LYS A 6 30.54 30.71 -38.82
CA LYS A 6 29.45 30.84 -37.86
C LYS A 6 28.17 30.14 -38.35
N ALA A 7 27.81 30.32 -39.62
CA ALA A 7 26.64 29.69 -40.21
C ALA A 7 26.67 28.16 -40.10
N LYS A 8 27.81 27.54 -40.42
CA LYS A 8 27.99 26.08 -40.32
C LYS A 8 27.92 25.57 -38.88
N ARG A 9 28.41 26.36 -37.92
CA ARG A 9 28.36 26.01 -36.48
C ARG A 9 26.94 26.09 -35.93
N ASP A 10 26.18 27.13 -36.27
CA ASP A 10 24.79 27.29 -35.83
C ASP A 10 23.87 26.24 -36.45
N GLN A 11 24.08 25.89 -37.73
CA GLN A 11 23.33 24.82 -38.38
C GLN A 11 23.59 23.47 -37.70
N ARG A 12 24.85 23.19 -37.31
CA ARG A 12 25.20 21.98 -36.54
C ARG A 12 24.58 21.98 -35.14
N LYS A 13 24.54 23.13 -34.45
CA LYS A 13 23.93 23.26 -33.12
C LYS A 13 22.40 23.12 -33.17
N LYS A 14 21.77 23.51 -34.27
CA LYS A 14 20.31 23.38 -34.49
C LYS A 14 19.90 21.99 -34.96
N GLN A 15 20.76 21.28 -35.69
CA GLN A 15 20.52 19.90 -36.14
C GLN A 15 20.89 18.84 -35.10
N GLN A 16 21.64 19.19 -34.05
CA GLN A 16 21.86 18.27 -32.96
C GLN A 16 20.53 17.98 -32.25
N PRO A 17 20.13 16.71 -32.13
CA PRO A 17 18.93 16.35 -31.39
C PRO A 17 19.10 16.85 -29.95
N ARG A 18 18.09 17.59 -29.46
CA ARG A 18 18.11 18.09 -28.08
C ARG A 18 18.11 16.87 -27.16
N ARG A 19 19.25 16.59 -26.55
CA ARG A 19 19.37 15.54 -25.56
C ARG A 19 18.35 15.84 -24.45
N PRO A 20 17.47 14.89 -24.08
CA PRO A 20 16.56 15.12 -22.98
C PRO A 20 17.40 15.42 -21.74
N PHE A 21 17.22 16.61 -21.17
CA PHE A 21 17.80 16.93 -19.88
C PHE A 21 17.03 16.13 -18.83
N LEU A 22 17.68 15.14 -18.21
CA LEU A 22 17.13 14.53 -17.00
C LEU A 22 17.03 15.65 -15.97
N ARG A 23 15.79 16.04 -15.63
CA ARG A 23 15.54 16.96 -14.53
C ARG A 23 15.89 16.21 -13.26
N LEU A 24 16.77 16.79 -12.44
CA LEU A 24 17.14 16.20 -11.15
C LEU A 24 15.92 16.03 -10.22
N ASP A 25 14.88 16.86 -10.40
CA ASP A 25 13.60 16.80 -9.70
C ASP A 25 12.50 16.01 -10.43
N ALA A 26 12.82 15.31 -11.53
CA ALA A 26 11.85 14.36 -12.07
C ALA A 26 11.75 13.23 -11.04
N GLN A 27 10.68 13.22 -10.24
CA GLN A 27 10.35 12.12 -9.34
C GLN A 27 10.57 10.82 -10.11
N GLN A 28 11.52 10.01 -9.62
CA GLN A 28 11.92 8.77 -10.27
C GLN A 28 10.65 7.97 -10.56
N GLN A 29 10.44 7.57 -11.82
CA GLN A 29 9.26 6.81 -12.18
C GLN A 29 9.21 5.53 -11.34
N VAL A 30 8.07 5.30 -10.69
CA VAL A 30 7.82 4.07 -9.93
C VAL A 30 7.71 2.94 -10.94
N GLN A 31 8.58 1.94 -10.82
CA GLN A 31 8.53 0.73 -11.65
C GLN A 31 7.74 -0.33 -10.91
N ASN A 32 6.63 -0.80 -11.48
CA ASN A 32 5.81 -1.83 -10.85
C ASN A 32 6.46 -3.20 -11.00
N HIS A 33 6.59 -3.93 -9.90
CA HIS A 33 7.26 -5.22 -9.81
C HIS A 33 6.38 -6.35 -9.28
N ALA A 34 5.30 -6.01 -8.58
CA ALA A 34 4.19 -6.92 -8.35
C ALA A 34 2.88 -6.16 -8.49
N VAL A 35 1.87 -6.79 -9.08
CA VAL A 35 0.54 -6.19 -9.29
C VAL A 35 -0.52 -7.23 -8.96
N LEU A 36 -1.44 -6.85 -8.08
CA LEU A 36 -2.66 -7.58 -7.79
C LEU A 36 -3.80 -6.95 -8.59
N VAL A 37 -4.40 -7.71 -9.50
CA VAL A 37 -5.54 -7.28 -10.30
C VAL A 37 -6.79 -8.07 -9.94
N ASN A 38 -7.95 -7.43 -9.98
CA ASN A 38 -9.24 -8.11 -9.84
C ASN A 38 -9.72 -8.68 -11.19
N GLU A 39 -10.86 -9.38 -11.18
CA GLU A 39 -11.51 -9.92 -12.40
C GLU A 39 -11.85 -8.85 -13.45
N GLU A 40 -12.02 -7.59 -13.03
CA GLU A 40 -12.30 -6.45 -13.90
C GLU A 40 -11.02 -5.83 -14.50
N GLY A 41 -9.84 -6.37 -14.18
CA GLY A 41 -8.54 -5.86 -14.61
C GLY A 41 -8.10 -4.58 -13.89
N GLN A 42 -8.76 -4.22 -12.77
CA GLN A 42 -8.39 -3.09 -11.95
C GLN A 42 -7.27 -3.49 -10.97
N VAL A 43 -6.29 -2.61 -10.82
CA VAL A 43 -5.18 -2.80 -9.87
C VAL A 43 -5.69 -2.52 -8.47
N VAL A 44 -5.74 -3.56 -7.64
CA VAL A 44 -6.12 -3.46 -6.23
C VAL A 44 -4.91 -3.10 -5.38
N ALA A 45 -3.77 -3.73 -5.64
CA ALA A 45 -2.53 -3.44 -4.95
C ALA A 45 -1.33 -3.60 -5.90
N ALA A 46 -0.26 -2.85 -5.65
CA ALA A 46 0.97 -2.95 -6.41
C ALA A 46 2.18 -2.68 -5.53
N ILE A 47 3.27 -3.39 -5.80
CA ILE A 47 4.59 -3.11 -5.26
C ILE A 47 5.43 -2.49 -6.36
N GLY A 48 5.95 -1.29 -6.10
CA GLY A 48 6.77 -0.55 -7.03
C GLY A 48 8.15 -0.21 -6.45
N LEU A 49 9.16 -0.05 -7.30
CA LEU A 49 10.48 0.42 -6.92
C LEU A 49 10.63 1.89 -7.35
N GLN A 50 10.86 2.77 -6.38
CA GLN A 50 11.16 4.18 -6.61
C GLN A 50 12.57 4.48 -6.13
N GLY A 51 13.48 4.64 -7.10
CA GLY A 51 14.91 4.88 -6.82
C GLY A 51 15.55 3.65 -6.17
N ARG A 52 15.54 3.58 -4.84
CA ARG A 52 16.08 2.46 -4.04
C ARG A 52 15.10 1.91 -3.01
N GLN A 53 13.93 2.53 -2.87
CA GLN A 53 12.92 2.13 -1.90
C GLN A 53 11.80 1.40 -2.62
N TRP A 54 11.32 0.33 -1.99
CA TRP A 54 10.12 -0.37 -2.39
C TRP A 54 8.91 0.33 -1.81
N LEU A 55 7.85 0.46 -2.59
CA LEU A 55 6.61 1.13 -2.25
C LEU A 55 5.49 0.13 -2.40
N LEU A 56 4.65 0.01 -1.38
CA LEU A 56 3.37 -0.69 -1.46
C LEU A 56 2.28 0.35 -1.71
N SER A 57 1.49 0.16 -2.77
CA SER A 57 0.33 0.98 -3.08
C SER A 57 -0.93 0.13 -3.16
N ILE A 58 -2.00 0.55 -2.50
CA ILE A 58 -3.30 -0.10 -2.50
C ILE A 58 -4.33 0.90 -3.04
N GLY A 59 -5.12 0.51 -4.05
CA GLY A 59 -6.10 1.39 -4.69
C GLY A 59 -5.50 2.66 -5.30
N GLY A 60 -4.23 2.62 -5.71
CA GLY A 60 -3.49 3.79 -6.22
C GLY A 60 -2.93 4.73 -5.14
N GLN A 61 -3.11 4.42 -3.86
CA GLN A 61 -2.51 5.17 -2.75
C GLN A 61 -1.33 4.41 -2.15
N THR A 62 -0.19 5.08 -1.98
CA THR A 62 0.97 4.47 -1.31
C THR A 62 0.70 4.32 0.19
N MET A 63 0.70 3.08 0.67
CA MET A 63 0.44 2.71 2.06
C MET A 63 1.73 2.54 2.87
N GLY A 64 2.85 2.25 2.21
CA GLY A 64 4.13 2.11 2.91
C GLY A 64 5.32 2.08 1.98
N ASN A 65 6.50 2.32 2.55
CA ASN A 65 7.78 2.14 1.91
C ASN A 65 8.70 1.23 2.76
N ALA A 66 9.57 0.48 2.11
CA ALA A 66 10.53 -0.39 2.78
C ALA A 66 11.78 -0.61 1.92
N ASP A 67 12.87 -1.03 2.56
CA ASP A 67 14.10 -1.41 1.87
C ASP A 67 14.03 -2.85 1.33
N ASN A 68 13.20 -3.71 1.94
CA ASN A 68 12.99 -5.09 1.54
C ASN A 68 11.54 -5.29 1.07
N PRO A 69 11.31 -5.77 -0.17
CA PRO A 69 9.95 -5.99 -0.69
C PRO A 69 9.32 -7.30 -0.21
N VAL A 70 10.08 -8.22 0.39
CA VAL A 70 9.56 -9.55 0.74
C VAL A 70 8.41 -9.49 1.75
N PRO A 71 8.48 -8.70 2.85
CA PRO A 71 7.34 -8.54 3.75
C PRO A 71 6.12 -7.89 3.07
N MET A 72 6.32 -6.92 2.17
CA MET A 72 5.23 -6.31 1.40
C MET A 72 4.54 -7.32 0.49
N LEU A 73 5.32 -8.22 -0.10
CA LEU A 73 4.80 -9.28 -0.95
C LEU A 73 3.97 -10.29 -0.15
N ALA A 74 4.43 -10.66 1.04
CA ALA A 74 3.67 -11.51 1.93
C ALA A 74 2.33 -10.86 2.31
N MET A 75 2.32 -9.56 2.65
CA MET A 75 1.08 -8.81 2.88
C MET A 75 0.17 -8.79 1.64
N LEU A 76 0.73 -8.64 0.46
CA LEU A 76 -0.03 -8.63 -0.79
C LEU A 76 -0.61 -10.03 -1.13
N LYS A 77 0.13 -11.10 -0.85
CA LYS A 77 -0.35 -12.49 -0.99
C LYS A 77 -1.44 -12.82 0.04
N HIS A 78 -1.29 -12.33 1.27
CA HIS A 78 -2.34 -12.40 2.30
C HIS A 78 -3.62 -11.71 1.84
N LEU A 79 -3.51 -10.47 1.35
CA LEU A 79 -4.64 -9.74 0.78
C LEU A 79 -5.32 -10.52 -0.36
N ALA A 80 -4.53 -11.17 -1.23
CA ALA A 80 -5.09 -12.01 -2.29
C ALA A 80 -5.92 -13.18 -1.72
N ASN A 81 -5.38 -13.91 -0.74
CA ASN A 81 -6.07 -15.01 -0.07
C ASN A 81 -7.39 -14.55 0.59
N VAL A 82 -7.38 -13.38 1.26
CA VAL A 82 -8.59 -12.81 1.87
C VAL A 82 -9.65 -12.50 0.81
N GLN A 83 -9.25 -11.91 -0.32
CA GLN A 83 -10.19 -11.63 -1.40
C GLN A 83 -10.77 -12.89 -2.02
N GLU A 84 -9.96 -13.94 -2.21
CA GLU A 84 -10.46 -15.24 -2.70
C GLU A 84 -11.42 -15.91 -1.72
N LYS A 85 -11.17 -15.81 -0.41
CA LYS A 85 -12.08 -16.29 0.64
C LYS A 85 -13.43 -15.55 0.59
N GLU A 86 -13.42 -14.26 0.26
CA GLU A 86 -14.64 -13.46 0.02
C GLU A 86 -15.31 -13.73 -1.34
N GLY A 87 -14.77 -14.64 -2.16
CA GLY A 87 -15.29 -14.99 -3.47
C GLY A 87 -14.91 -14.03 -4.59
N ARG A 88 -13.99 -13.09 -4.34
CA ARG A 88 -13.44 -12.19 -5.35
C ARG A 88 -12.23 -12.85 -6.02
N LYS A 89 -12.30 -13.04 -7.34
CA LYS A 89 -11.15 -13.54 -8.10
C LYS A 89 -10.12 -12.44 -8.26
N VAL A 90 -8.89 -12.76 -7.89
CA VAL A 90 -7.73 -11.89 -8.05
C VAL A 90 -6.61 -12.65 -8.74
N ALA A 91 -5.80 -11.93 -9.51
CA ALA A 91 -4.60 -12.47 -10.11
C ALA A 91 -3.40 -11.65 -9.65
N LEU A 92 -2.34 -12.35 -9.28
CA LEU A 92 -1.12 -11.76 -8.76
C LEU A 92 0.02 -12.03 -9.74
N GLU A 93 0.57 -10.96 -10.29
CA GLU A 93 1.71 -10.99 -11.21
C GLU A 93 2.98 -10.48 -10.52
N TYR A 94 4.10 -11.14 -10.81
CA TYR A 94 5.41 -10.80 -10.27
C TYR A 94 6.43 -10.60 -11.40
N SER A 95 7.36 -9.66 -11.21
CA SER A 95 8.51 -9.47 -12.08
C SER A 95 9.67 -10.41 -11.73
N GLU A 96 10.48 -10.77 -12.72
CA GLU A 96 11.67 -11.62 -12.52
C GLU A 96 12.67 -11.03 -11.52
N GLN A 97 12.83 -9.70 -11.51
CA GLN A 97 13.71 -9.01 -10.56
C GLN A 97 13.26 -9.21 -9.12
N LEU A 98 11.95 -9.17 -8.88
CA LEU A 98 11.41 -9.41 -7.54
C LEU A 98 11.59 -10.88 -7.15
N GLN A 99 11.35 -11.81 -8.07
CA GLN A 99 11.56 -13.25 -7.84
C GLN A 99 13.00 -13.56 -7.43
N GLN A 100 13.98 -13.04 -8.16
CA GLN A 100 15.40 -13.25 -7.84
C GLN A 100 15.77 -12.71 -6.44
N LEU A 101 15.17 -11.59 -6.02
CA LEU A 101 15.42 -11.01 -4.71
C LEU A 101 14.80 -11.85 -3.59
N ILE A 102 13.61 -12.41 -3.81
CA ILE A 102 12.97 -13.36 -2.89
C ILE A 102 13.87 -14.59 -2.75
N ASP A 103 14.31 -15.17 -3.86
CA ASP A 103 15.17 -16.36 -3.86
C ASP A 103 16.47 -16.10 -3.08
N ALA A 104 17.10 -14.95 -3.30
CA ALA A 104 18.30 -14.56 -2.58
C ALA A 104 18.05 -14.37 -1.07
N THR A 105 16.90 -13.79 -0.70
CA THR A 105 16.54 -13.57 0.70
C THR A 105 16.19 -14.88 1.40
N ALA A 106 15.41 -15.73 0.75
CA ALA A 106 15.05 -17.05 1.27
C ALA A 106 16.29 -17.95 1.42
N ALA A 107 17.20 -17.92 0.44
CA ALA A 107 18.48 -18.62 0.53
C ALA A 107 19.35 -18.11 1.70
N ALA A 108 19.32 -16.81 2.00
CA ALA A 108 20.02 -16.26 3.17
C ALA A 108 19.42 -16.76 4.50
N GLU A 109 18.11 -17.00 4.53
CA GLU A 109 17.37 -17.60 5.65
C GLU A 109 17.44 -19.15 5.66
N GLY A 110 18.07 -19.76 4.65
CA GLY A 110 18.19 -21.21 4.51
C GLY A 110 16.87 -21.93 4.17
N LYS A 111 15.87 -21.21 3.66
CA LYS A 111 14.55 -21.73 3.28
C LYS A 111 14.34 -21.64 1.77
N SER A 112 13.37 -22.39 1.24
CA SER A 112 12.89 -22.15 -0.12
C SER A 112 12.09 -20.83 -0.16
N ALA A 113 12.03 -20.19 -1.33
CA ALA A 113 11.26 -18.95 -1.51
C ALA A 113 9.80 -19.12 -1.10
N ASP A 114 9.18 -20.24 -1.50
CA ASP A 114 7.79 -20.55 -1.18
C ASP A 114 7.59 -20.77 0.32
N ASP A 115 8.47 -21.52 0.99
CA ASP A 115 8.37 -21.78 2.44
C ASP A 115 8.57 -20.50 3.25
N TYR A 116 9.51 -19.64 2.83
CA TYR A 116 9.77 -18.36 3.49
C TYR A 116 8.56 -17.43 3.37
N LEU A 117 7.99 -17.31 2.17
CA LEU A 117 6.79 -16.52 1.94
C LEU A 117 5.57 -17.09 2.67
N ALA A 118 5.40 -18.42 2.68
CA ALA A 118 4.30 -19.06 3.40
C ALA A 118 4.37 -18.81 4.91
N GLY A 119 5.56 -18.86 5.50
CA GLY A 119 5.77 -18.50 6.90
C GLY A 119 5.36 -17.06 7.20
N LEU A 120 5.81 -16.11 6.38
CA LEU A 120 5.44 -14.70 6.55
C LEU A 120 3.93 -14.45 6.37
N VAL A 121 3.29 -15.10 5.39
CA VAL A 121 1.84 -14.98 5.21
C VAL A 121 1.11 -15.55 6.43
N ALA A 122 1.56 -16.67 6.99
CA ALA A 122 0.97 -17.25 8.19
C ALA A 122 1.13 -16.34 9.42
N GLU A 123 2.25 -15.62 9.54
CA GLU A 123 2.43 -14.59 10.58
C GLU A 123 1.38 -13.47 10.44
N PHE A 124 1.11 -12.99 9.23
CA PHE A 124 0.06 -11.99 9.01
C PHE A 124 -1.36 -12.51 9.29
N GLU A 125 -1.68 -13.75 8.87
CA GLU A 125 -2.97 -14.37 9.20
C GLU A 125 -3.14 -14.59 10.71
N GLY A 126 -2.07 -14.95 11.42
CA GLY A 126 -2.08 -15.17 12.87
C GLY A 126 -2.26 -13.89 13.69
N VAL A 127 -1.64 -12.78 13.26
CA VAL A 127 -1.76 -11.48 13.93
C VAL A 127 -3.19 -10.93 13.81
N GLU A 128 -3.84 -11.02 12.64
CA GLU A 128 -5.25 -10.62 12.49
C GLU A 128 -6.21 -11.54 13.25
N GLY A 129 -5.91 -12.83 13.37
CA GLY A 129 -6.71 -13.75 14.20
C GLY A 129 -6.68 -13.42 15.69
N GLU A 130 -5.55 -12.89 16.18
CA GLU A 130 -5.40 -12.43 17.57
C GLU A 130 -6.01 -11.03 17.79
N GLU A 131 -5.93 -10.12 16.81
CA GLU A 131 -6.59 -8.80 16.88
C GLU A 131 -8.13 -8.90 16.73
N ALA A 132 -8.63 -9.84 15.92
CA ALA A 132 -10.06 -10.16 15.83
C ALA A 132 -10.60 -10.85 17.10
N ALA A 133 -9.75 -11.62 17.81
CA ALA A 133 -10.11 -12.18 19.11
C ALA A 133 -10.12 -11.11 20.22
N ALA A 134 -9.28 -10.08 20.13
CA ALA A 134 -9.24 -8.96 21.08
C ALA A 134 -10.46 -8.03 20.97
N VAL A 135 -11.10 -7.90 19.80
CA VAL A 135 -12.36 -7.12 19.65
C VAL A 135 -13.61 -7.92 20.04
N ALA A 136 -13.52 -9.24 20.18
CA ALA A 136 -14.62 -10.08 20.68
C ALA A 136 -14.65 -10.19 22.22
N ASP A 137 -13.58 -9.80 22.91
CA ASP A 137 -13.50 -9.72 24.39
C ASP A 137 -13.78 -8.31 24.94
N GLY A 138 -14.27 -7.40 24.09
CA GLY A 138 -14.79 -6.08 24.49
C GLY A 138 -16.26 -6.10 24.92
N GLY A 139 -16.80 -7.27 25.24
CA GLY A 139 -18.14 -7.43 25.79
C GLY A 139 -18.11 -7.39 27.32
N ASP A 140 -18.32 -6.20 27.88
CA ASP A 140 -19.08 -5.90 29.11
C ASP A 140 -18.46 -4.74 29.90
N ALA A 141 -18.97 -3.53 29.63
CA ALA A 141 -19.14 -2.49 30.63
C ALA A 141 -20.16 -1.48 30.08
N ALA A 142 -21.40 -1.93 29.94
CA ALA A 142 -22.53 -1.01 29.97
C ALA A 142 -22.63 -0.45 31.40
N ASP A 143 -21.88 0.62 31.65
CA ASP A 143 -22.09 1.51 32.80
C ASP A 143 -23.38 2.29 32.57
N GLU A 144 -24.51 1.64 32.81
CA GLU A 144 -25.76 2.36 33.11
C GLU A 144 -25.69 2.84 34.55
N THR A 145 -25.55 4.15 34.75
CA THR A 145 -26.56 5.02 35.40
C THR A 145 -25.89 6.31 35.92
N GLY A 146 -25.60 7.22 35.00
CA GLY A 146 -25.50 8.65 35.30
C GLY A 146 -26.85 9.31 35.06
N ASP A 147 -27.76 9.26 36.04
CA ASP A 147 -28.89 10.19 36.11
C ASP A 147 -28.86 10.91 37.47
N THR A 148 -28.28 12.10 37.43
CA THR A 148 -28.38 13.13 38.46
C THR A 148 -29.37 14.19 37.99
N GLU A 149 -30.62 14.09 38.41
CA GLU A 149 -31.61 15.17 38.53
C GLU A 149 -32.81 14.58 39.30
N ALA A 150 -33.58 15.25 40.14
CA ALA A 150 -33.54 16.56 40.75
C ALA A 150 -34.39 16.39 42.03
N ALA A 151 -34.05 17.13 43.06
CA ALA A 151 -34.82 17.19 44.29
C ALA A 151 -36.28 17.56 44.00
N ALA A 152 -37.20 16.79 44.58
CA ALA A 152 -38.59 17.20 44.76
C ALA A 152 -38.61 18.41 45.70
N ASP A 153 -39.10 19.54 45.20
CA ASP A 153 -39.83 20.49 46.05
C ASP A 153 -41.05 21.00 45.28
N ALA A 154 -42.15 21.08 46.01
CA ALA A 154 -43.47 21.42 45.54
C ALA A 154 -43.54 22.88 45.08
N ASP A 155 -44.47 23.21 44.17
CA ASP A 155 -45.59 24.09 44.50
C ASP A 155 -46.52 24.27 43.28
N ALA A 156 -47.78 24.52 43.60
CA ALA A 156 -48.91 24.64 42.70
C ALA A 156 -48.89 25.91 41.82
N GLY A 157 -49.70 25.90 40.76
CA GLY A 157 -50.11 27.13 40.06
C GLY A 157 -50.20 26.92 38.55
N ASP A 158 -51.36 26.49 38.04
CA ASP A 158 -52.42 27.38 37.53
C ASP A 158 -52.27 27.69 36.02
N LYS A 159 -53.09 26.93 35.27
CA LYS A 159 -53.83 27.28 34.05
C LYS A 159 -53.15 27.51 32.69
N PRO A 160 -53.84 27.11 31.61
CA PRO A 160 -53.42 27.26 30.22
C PRO A 160 -54.01 28.52 29.54
N GLN A 161 -53.62 28.69 28.27
CA GLN A 161 -54.08 29.64 27.23
C GLN A 161 -53.18 30.88 27.08
N ALA A 162 -52.86 31.33 25.87
CA ALA A 162 -53.44 31.10 24.54
C ALA A 162 -52.36 31.16 23.44
#